data_AF-A0A2H0QC30-F1
#
_entry.id   AF-A0A2H0QC30-F1
#
_cell.length_a   1.000
_cell.length_b   1.000
_cell.length_c   1.000
_cell.angle_alpha   90.00
_cell.angle_beta   90.00
_cell.angle_gamma   90.00
#
_symmetry.space_group_name_H-M   'P 1'
#
loop_
_entity.id
_entity.type
_entity.pdbx_description
1 polymer ?
#
loop_
_entity_poly.entity_id
_entity_poly.type
_entity_poly.pdbx_seq_one_letter_code
_entity_poly.pdbx_strand_id
1 'polypeptide(L)'
;MKNLLAVMLVLFACSQETANSNQASQTEIKPATQQSEQQQCTGEWRTFSNGCADICSADKYRKCTMSLTDSCDCGENKCWDNETMQCIDNP
;
A
#
# COMPACT_ATOMS: atom_id res chain seq x y z
N MET A 1 -25.40 46.28 40.09
CA MET A 1 -25.71 45.64 38.79
C MET A 1 -24.55 45.94 37.83
N LYS A 2 -23.31 45.41 37.86
CA LYS A 2 -22.72 44.13 38.26
C LYS A 2 -23.52 42.93 37.74
N ASN A 3 -23.01 42.36 36.65
CA ASN A 3 -23.38 41.08 36.02
C ASN A 3 -24.48 41.16 34.95
N LEU A 4 -24.14 41.61 33.74
CA LEU A 4 -24.75 41.05 32.53
C LEU A 4 -23.79 41.15 31.33
N LEU A 5 -22.99 40.10 31.16
CA LEU A 5 -22.48 39.53 29.90
C LEU A 5 -22.12 40.54 28.79
N ALA A 6 -20.88 40.97 28.53
CA ALA A 6 -19.59 40.26 28.47
C ALA A 6 -19.53 39.01 27.55
N VAL A 7 -20.55 38.73 26.73
CA VAL A 7 -20.57 37.53 25.85
C VAL A 7 -21.07 37.89 24.44
N MET A 8 -20.44 38.89 23.82
CA MET A 8 -20.67 39.26 22.40
C MET A 8 -19.33 39.73 21.78
N LEU A 9 -18.22 39.09 22.18
CA LEU A 9 -16.86 39.50 21.80
C LEU A 9 -15.98 38.38 21.24
N VAL A 10 -16.53 37.22 20.85
CA VAL A 10 -15.72 36.12 20.29
C VAL A 10 -16.48 35.34 19.21
N LEU A 11 -16.89 36.01 18.13
CA LEU A 11 -17.30 35.33 16.86
C LEU A 11 -16.28 35.55 15.72
N PHE A 12 -15.07 35.98 16.06
CA PHE A 12 -13.92 36.05 15.16
C PHE A 12 -12.88 34.98 15.54
N ALA A 13 -13.32 33.72 15.65
CA ALA A 13 -12.39 32.60 15.54
C ALA A 13 -12.08 32.40 14.06
N CYS A 14 -11.19 33.26 13.56
CA CYS A 14 -10.42 33.00 12.36
C CYS A 14 -9.76 31.63 12.55
N SER A 15 -10.28 30.60 11.88
CA SER A 15 -9.59 29.31 11.75
C SER A 15 -8.37 29.51 10.85
N GLN A 16 -7.32 30.11 11.40
CA GLN A 16 -5.99 30.10 10.79
C GLN A 16 -5.37 28.73 11.05
N GLU A 17 -5.39 27.93 9.98
CA GLU A 17 -4.29 27.12 9.48
C GLU A 17 -3.22 26.69 10.48
N THR A 18 -3.09 25.38 10.65
CA THR A 18 -1.75 24.77 10.56
C THR A 18 -1.83 23.65 9.53
N ALA A 19 -1.34 23.95 8.33
CA ALA A 19 -0.79 22.95 7.44
C ALA A 19 0.40 22.29 8.16
N ASN A 20 0.12 21.33 9.04
CA ASN A 20 1.13 20.50 9.62
C ASN A 20 1.50 19.42 8.60
N SER A 21 2.24 19.82 7.57
CA SER A 21 3.10 18.92 6.80
C SER A 21 4.29 18.56 7.67
N ASN A 22 4.04 17.82 8.75
CA ASN A 22 4.99 16.83 9.19
C ASN A 22 4.52 15.53 8.54
N GLN A 23 4.95 15.33 7.29
CA GLN A 23 5.21 13.99 6.79
C GLN A 23 6.19 13.38 7.79
N ALA A 24 5.64 12.71 8.81
CA ALA A 24 6.31 11.59 9.41
C ALA A 24 6.67 10.72 8.22
N SER A 25 7.97 10.73 7.93
CA SER A 25 8.63 9.82 7.01
C SER A 25 7.91 8.49 7.13
N GLN A 26 7.28 8.06 6.04
CA GLN A 26 6.78 6.71 5.91
C GLN A 26 8.02 5.82 5.92
N THR A 27 8.54 5.55 7.12
CA THR A 27 9.09 4.24 7.39
C THR A 27 7.85 3.36 7.47
N GLU A 28 7.30 3.04 6.30
CA GLU A 28 6.34 1.96 6.16
C GLU A 28 7.03 0.75 6.77
N ILE A 29 6.60 0.36 7.96
CA ILE A 29 6.97 -0.93 8.52
C ILE A 29 6.23 -1.92 7.62
N LYS A 30 6.84 -2.23 6.47
CA LYS A 30 6.43 -3.33 5.61
C LYS A 30 6.29 -4.53 6.56
N PRO A 31 5.10 -5.13 6.72
CA PRO A 31 4.90 -6.22 7.67
C PRO A 31 6.01 -7.26 7.48
N ALA A 32 6.55 -7.81 8.57
CA ALA A 32 7.73 -8.69 8.53
C ALA A 32 7.60 -9.86 7.52
N THR A 33 6.36 -10.26 7.21
CA THR A 33 6.01 -11.23 6.15
C THR A 33 6.42 -10.78 4.74
N GLN A 34 6.20 -9.51 4.38
CA GLN A 34 6.55 -8.96 3.08
C GLN A 34 8.06 -8.77 2.87
N GLN A 35 8.83 -8.75 3.95
CA GLN A 35 10.29 -8.71 3.87
C GLN A 35 10.86 -10.10 3.58
N SER A 36 10.28 -11.16 4.15
CA SER A 36 10.69 -12.54 3.83
C SER A 36 10.37 -12.93 2.39
N GLU A 37 9.21 -12.52 1.87
CA GLU A 37 8.79 -12.81 0.49
C GLU A 37 9.77 -12.23 -0.55
N GLN A 38 10.16 -10.98 -0.34
CA GLN A 38 11.10 -10.30 -1.22
C GLN A 38 12.49 -10.96 -1.26
N GLN A 39 12.92 -11.56 -0.14
CA GLN A 39 14.21 -12.27 -0.09
C GLN A 39 14.19 -13.59 -0.86
N GLN A 40 13.00 -14.19 -1.05
CA GLN A 40 12.83 -15.46 -1.75
C GLN A 40 12.56 -15.28 -3.25
N CYS A 41 12.22 -14.07 -3.67
CA CYS A 41 12.09 -13.70 -5.07
C CYS A 41 13.42 -13.90 -5.81
N THR A 42 13.42 -14.83 -6.77
CA THR A 42 14.56 -15.07 -7.67
C THR A 42 14.53 -14.20 -8.92
N GLY A 43 13.41 -13.51 -9.17
CA GLY A 43 13.22 -12.51 -10.21
C GLY A 43 13.38 -11.07 -9.70
N GLU A 44 12.59 -10.15 -10.24
CA GLU A 44 12.60 -8.74 -9.82
C GLU A 44 11.42 -8.42 -8.90
N TRP A 45 11.69 -8.02 -7.66
CA TRP A 45 10.63 -7.56 -6.77
C TRP A 45 10.17 -6.16 -7.17
N ARG A 46 8.90 -6.02 -7.58
CA ARG A 46 8.35 -4.74 -8.04
C ARG A 46 6.87 -4.59 -7.72
N THR A 47 6.38 -3.37 -7.87
CA THR A 47 4.95 -3.04 -7.72
C THR A 47 4.25 -3.16 -9.06
N PHE A 48 3.20 -3.99 -9.10
CA PHE A 48 2.31 -4.18 -10.23
C PHE A 48 1.11 -3.23 -10.13
N SER A 49 0.61 -2.74 -11.26
CA SER A 49 -0.56 -1.86 -11.32
C SER A 49 -1.90 -2.61 -11.31
N ASN A 50 -1.89 -3.90 -10.92
CA ASN A 50 -3.06 -4.75 -10.85
C ASN A 50 -2.89 -5.80 -9.73
N GLY A 51 -4.02 -6.29 -9.21
CA GLY A 51 -4.04 -7.22 -8.08
C GLY A 51 -3.69 -8.67 -8.37
N CYS A 52 -3.47 -9.05 -9.63
CA CYS A 52 -2.98 -10.39 -9.96
C CYS A 52 -1.46 -10.48 -9.91
N ALA A 53 -0.77 -9.35 -10.06
CA ALA A 53 0.68 -9.31 -10.26
C ALA A 53 1.14 -10.41 -11.25
N ASP A 54 2.28 -11.05 -10.99
CA ASP A 54 2.76 -12.21 -11.74
C ASP A 54 2.43 -13.54 -11.02
N ILE A 55 1.26 -13.63 -10.36
CA ILE A 55 0.89 -14.79 -9.55
C ILE A 55 0.41 -15.95 -10.42
N CYS A 56 0.89 -17.17 -10.16
CA CYS A 56 0.45 -18.38 -10.83
C CYS A 56 -1.08 -18.55 -10.80
N SER A 57 -1.66 -18.88 -11.96
CA SER A 57 -3.10 -19.14 -12.10
C SER A 57 -3.39 -20.18 -13.16
N ALA A 58 -4.22 -21.16 -12.80
CA ALA A 58 -4.85 -22.04 -13.78
C ALA A 58 -6.00 -21.35 -14.54
N ASP A 59 -6.50 -20.20 -14.06
CA ASP A 59 -7.63 -19.50 -14.67
C ASP A 59 -7.16 -18.36 -15.58
N LYS A 60 -7.16 -18.63 -16.89
CA LYS A 60 -6.88 -17.63 -17.93
C LYS A 60 -7.87 -16.45 -17.98
N TYR A 61 -9.01 -16.56 -17.31
CA TYR A 61 -10.02 -15.50 -17.22
C TYR A 61 -10.03 -14.81 -15.86
N ARG A 62 -8.98 -15.02 -15.03
CA ARG A 62 -8.83 -14.38 -13.73
C ARG A 62 -8.99 -12.86 -13.89
N LYS A 63 -9.94 -12.31 -13.12
CA LYS A 63 -10.13 -10.87 -13.03
C LYS A 63 -9.18 -10.30 -11.99
N CYS A 64 -8.40 -9.30 -12.37
CA CYS A 64 -7.51 -8.60 -11.48
C CYS A 64 -8.20 -7.36 -10.91
N THR A 65 -8.04 -7.13 -9.61
CA THR A 65 -8.48 -5.86 -9.01
C THR A 65 -7.58 -4.73 -9.50
N MET A 66 -8.08 -3.49 -9.49
CA MET A 66 -7.27 -2.30 -9.75
C MET A 66 -6.57 -1.85 -8.47
N SER A 67 -5.75 -2.73 -7.90
CA SER A 67 -4.92 -2.44 -6.73
C SER A 67 -3.45 -2.47 -7.13
N LEU A 68 -2.63 -1.62 -6.50
CA LEU A 68 -1.19 -1.81 -6.51
C LEU A 68 -0.87 -3.08 -5.71
N THR A 69 0.08 -3.87 -6.18
CA THR A 69 0.47 -5.13 -5.53
C THR A 69 1.96 -5.34 -5.68
N ASP A 70 2.64 -5.47 -4.55
CA ASP A 70 4.05 -5.86 -4.52
C ASP A 70 4.18 -7.36 -4.67
N SER A 71 4.96 -7.81 -5.65
CA SER A 71 5.22 -9.22 -5.88
C SER A 71 6.53 -9.42 -6.64
N CYS A 72 6.91 -10.68 -6.81
CA CYS A 72 8.05 -11.04 -7.64
C CYS A 72 7.63 -11.09 -9.11
N ASP A 73 8.29 -10.33 -9.97
CA ASP A 73 8.26 -10.53 -11.42
C ASP A 73 9.21 -11.66 -11.76
N CYS A 74 8.65 -12.82 -12.10
CA CYS A 74 9.38 -14.05 -12.33
C CYS A 74 9.92 -14.16 -13.76
N GLY A 75 9.57 -13.23 -14.65
CA GLY A 75 9.99 -13.20 -16.04
C GLY A 75 9.24 -14.21 -16.93
N GLU A 76 9.77 -14.41 -18.14
CA GLU A 76 9.08 -15.21 -19.16
C GLU A 76 8.91 -16.69 -18.75
N ASN A 77 7.72 -17.24 -19.04
CA ASN A 77 7.33 -18.63 -18.78
C ASN A 77 7.37 -19.06 -17.31
N LYS A 78 7.43 -18.11 -16.38
CA LYS A 78 7.39 -18.35 -14.94
C LYS A 78 6.31 -17.50 -14.29
N CYS A 79 5.95 -17.85 -13.06
CA CYS A 79 5.02 -17.09 -12.25
C CYS A 79 5.37 -17.27 -10.76
N TRP A 80 4.92 -16.32 -9.95
CA TRP A 80 5.05 -16.34 -8.50
C TRP A 80 4.00 -17.25 -7.88
N ASP A 81 4.46 -18.29 -7.19
CA ASP A 81 3.60 -19.16 -6.40
C ASP A 81 3.52 -18.65 -4.96
N ASN A 82 2.34 -18.18 -4.57
CA ASN A 82 2.08 -17.68 -3.21
C ASN A 82 2.10 -18.79 -2.14
N GLU A 83 1.97 -20.06 -2.52
CA GLU A 83 2.01 -21.17 -1.56
C GLU A 83 3.46 -21.51 -1.20
N THR A 84 4.35 -21.56 -2.20
CA THR A 84 5.76 -21.91 -2.01
C THR A 84 6.68 -20.69 -1.84
N MET A 85 6.19 -19.49 -2.12
CA MET A 85 6.95 -18.23 -2.13
C MET A 85 8.13 -18.28 -3.08
N GLN A 86 7.92 -18.84 -4.28
CA GLN A 86 8.97 -19.03 -5.28
C GLN A 86 8.46 -18.75 -6.69
N CYS A 87 9.37 -18.37 -7.57
CA CYS A 87 9.13 -18.39 -9.01
C CYS A 87 9.21 -19.82 -9.54
N ILE A 88 8.09 -20.33 -10.05
CA ILE A 88 7.99 -21.66 -10.66
C ILE A 88 7.65 -21.53 -12.14
N ASP A 89 7.76 -22.63 -12.89
CA ASP A 89 7.35 -22.65 -14.29
C ASP A 89 5.83 -22.45 -14.38
N ASN A 90 5.39 -21.55 -15.28
CA ASN A 90 3.98 -21.19 -15.42
C ASN A 90 3.23 -22.29 -16.21
N PRO A 91 2.32 -23.04 -15.57
CA PRO A 91 1.66 -24.21 -16.17
C PRO A 91 0.54 -23.86 -17.16
#